data_AF-A0A699U0M1-F1
#
_entry.id   AF-A0A699U0M1-F1
#
_cell.length_a   1.000
_cell.length_b   1.000
_cell.length_c   1.000
_cell.angle_alpha   90.00
_cell.angle_beta   90.00
_cell.angle_gamma   90.00
#
_symmetry.space_group_name_H-M   'P 1'
#
loop_
_entity.id
_entity.type
_entity.pdbx_description
1 polymer ?
#
loop_
_entity_poly.entity_id
_entity_poly.type
_entity_poly.pdbx_seq_one_letter_code
_entity_poly.pdbx_strand_id
1 'polypeptide(L)'
;MPDAQNESIHELTEVEQVMVSRFANRFYLNREVELEEITAILHAARHAGTGANVQPWKVYVTTGAAKARLTDAIIAAHKQPAQHRSEYSYFPDPLPEPFASRRREFGSIFYGSMGIAHDDVASRAAQTERNCR
;
A
#
# COMPACT_ATOMS: atom_id res chain seq x y z
N MET A 1 31.32 -29.23 22.63
CA MET A 1 30.47 -28.06 22.35
C MET A 1 31.01 -27.43 21.09
N PRO A 2 30.31 -27.47 19.94
CA PRO A 2 30.77 -26.76 18.77
C PRO A 2 30.50 -25.26 18.96
N ASP A 3 31.52 -24.47 18.66
CA ASP A 3 31.53 -23.02 18.72
C ASP A 3 30.34 -22.43 17.97
N ALA A 4 29.54 -21.65 18.71
CA ALA A 4 28.60 -20.72 18.11
C ALA A 4 29.43 -19.66 17.39
N GLN A 5 29.71 -19.92 16.12
CA GLN A 5 30.33 -18.95 15.23
C GLN A 5 29.49 -17.69 15.26
N ASN A 6 30.17 -16.62 15.66
CA ASN A 6 29.78 -15.22 15.55
C ASN A 6 29.12 -14.99 14.17
N GLU A 7 27.78 -15.01 14.11
CA GLU A 7 27.04 -14.58 12.93
C GLU A 7 27.42 -13.12 12.71
N SER A 8 28.30 -12.90 11.73
CA SER A 8 28.61 -11.60 11.18
C SER A 8 27.28 -10.91 10.84
N ILE A 9 26.86 -9.96 11.68
CA ILE A 9 25.77 -9.05 11.33
C ILE A 9 26.25 -8.29 10.10
N HIS A 10 25.78 -8.70 8.93
CA HIS A 10 26.09 -8.02 7.70
C HIS A 10 25.48 -6.62 7.79
N GLU A 11 26.32 -5.59 7.73
CA GLU A 11 25.82 -4.22 7.69
C GLU A 11 25.00 -4.05 6.41
N LEU A 12 23.78 -3.54 6.55
CA LEU A 12 22.90 -3.34 5.41
C LEU A 12 23.46 -2.22 4.54
N THR A 13 23.58 -2.48 3.24
CA THR A 13 23.80 -1.44 2.24
C THR A 13 22.67 -0.41 2.28
N GLU A 14 22.91 0.80 1.75
CA GLU A 14 21.88 1.84 1.68
C GLU A 14 20.59 1.35 1.00
N VAL A 15 20.72 0.56 -0.07
CA VAL A 15 19.59 -0.03 -0.78
C VAL A 15 18.82 -1.01 0.12
N GLU A 16 19.51 -1.87 0.85
CA GLU A 16 18.88 -2.80 1.80
C GLU A 16 18.17 -2.06 2.93
N GLN A 17 18.75 -0.97 3.43
CA GLN A 17 18.12 -0.11 4.44
C GLN A 17 16.81 0.48 3.91
N VAL A 18 16.77 0.97 2.67
CA VAL A 18 15.53 1.46 2.05
C VAL A 18 14.49 0.34 1.92
N MET A 19 14.92 -0.85 1.51
CA MET A 19 14.01 -2.00 1.34
C MET A 19 13.37 -2.44 2.67
N VAL A 20 14.14 -2.53 3.76
CA VAL A 20 13.63 -3.00 5.06
C VAL A 20 12.88 -1.93 5.83
N SER A 21 13.22 -0.64 5.63
CA SER A 21 12.54 0.46 6.31
C SER A 21 11.20 0.84 5.68
N ARG A 22 10.93 0.43 4.43
CA ARG A 22 9.67 0.73 3.74
C ARG A 22 8.48 0.05 4.43
N PHE A 23 7.50 0.85 4.85
CA PHE A 23 6.23 0.36 5.38
C PHE A 23 5.03 1.00 4.67
N ALA A 24 3.84 0.44 4.87
CA ALA A 24 2.59 0.97 4.33
C ALA A 24 2.08 2.12 5.21
N ASN A 25 2.57 3.34 4.95
CA ASN A 25 2.11 4.54 5.64
C ASN A 25 0.65 4.87 5.27
N ARG A 26 -0.15 5.29 6.26
CA ARG A 26 -1.55 5.70 6.09
C ARG A 26 -1.85 7.05 6.74
N PHE A 27 -0.82 7.78 7.11
CA PHE A 27 -0.92 9.11 7.68
C PHE A 27 0.12 10.03 7.05
N TYR A 28 -0.32 10.99 6.26
CA TYR A 28 0.55 11.91 5.54
C TYR A 28 0.42 13.32 6.12
N LEU A 29 1.51 14.06 6.09
CA LEU A 29 1.48 15.49 6.40
C LEU A 29 0.77 16.24 5.26
N ASN A 30 0.17 17.38 5.57
CA ASN A 30 -0.32 18.33 4.56
C ASN A 30 0.85 19.11 3.94
N ARG A 31 1.84 18.39 3.42
CA ARG A 31 3.02 18.92 2.75
C ARG A 31 3.09 18.28 1.37
N GLU A 32 3.03 19.13 0.34
CA GLU A 32 3.17 18.68 -1.03
C GLU A 32 4.60 18.20 -1.30
N VAL A 33 4.73 17.28 -2.25
CA VAL A 33 6.02 16.84 -2.79
C VAL A 33 6.21 17.55 -4.11
N GLU A 34 7.38 18.15 -4.31
CA GLU A 34 7.71 18.87 -5.54
C GLU A 34 7.59 17.95 -6.75
N LEU A 35 7.10 18.51 -7.86
CA LEU A 35 6.88 17.74 -9.09
C LEU A 35 8.20 17.16 -9.63
N GLU A 36 9.31 17.86 -9.46
CA GLU A 36 10.64 17.40 -9.84
C GLU A 36 11.04 16.14 -9.08
N GLU A 37 10.76 16.07 -7.78
CA GLU A 37 11.04 14.90 -6.94
C GLU A 37 10.19 13.69 -7.38
N ILE A 38 8.90 13.91 -7.64
CA ILE A 38 8.00 12.86 -8.16
C ILE A 38 8.54 12.34 -9.51
N THR A 39 8.97 13.25 -10.37
CA THR A 39 9.50 12.92 -11.69
C THR A 39 10.81 12.13 -11.58
N ALA A 40 11.70 12.51 -10.67
CA ALA A 40 12.95 11.80 -10.39
C ALA A 40 12.68 10.36 -9.91
N ILE A 41 11.72 10.16 -9.00
CA ILE A 41 11.29 8.83 -8.53
C ILE A 41 10.77 7.99 -9.70
N LEU A 42 9.88 8.54 -10.53
CA LEU A 42 9.34 7.83 -11.69
C LEU A 42 10.42 7.53 -12.74
N HIS A 43 11.40 8.43 -12.89
CA HIS A 43 12.56 8.22 -13.75
C HIS A 43 13.46 7.11 -13.24
N ALA A 44 13.62 6.92 -11.93
CA ALA A 44 14.31 5.74 -11.39
C ALA A 44 13.47 4.47 -11.57
N ALA A 45 12.17 4.53 -11.26
CA ALA A 45 11.27 3.36 -11.27
C ALA A 45 11.10 2.72 -12.67
N ARG A 46 11.17 3.50 -13.75
CA ARG A 46 11.03 2.99 -15.13
C ARG A 46 12.13 2.00 -15.54
N HIS A 47 13.22 1.90 -14.78
CA HIS A 47 14.30 0.95 -15.05
C HIS A 47 14.00 -0.46 -14.52
N ALA A 48 12.83 -0.69 -13.92
CA ALA A 48 12.39 -2.03 -13.53
C ALA A 48 12.38 -2.98 -14.74
N GLY A 49 12.95 -4.18 -14.58
CA GLY A 49 12.95 -5.20 -15.63
C GLY A 49 11.53 -5.65 -15.98
N THR A 50 11.24 -5.81 -17.28
CA THR A 50 9.97 -6.37 -17.77
C THR A 50 10.21 -7.45 -18.80
N GLY A 51 9.26 -8.37 -18.95
CA GLY A 51 9.30 -9.38 -20.01
C GLY A 51 9.44 -8.70 -21.38
N ALA A 52 10.49 -9.10 -22.13
CA ALA A 52 10.85 -8.49 -23.42
C ALA A 52 11.00 -6.95 -23.41
N ASN A 53 11.28 -6.35 -22.24
CA ASN A 53 11.42 -4.91 -22.05
C ASN A 53 10.20 -4.07 -22.54
N VAL A 54 8.99 -4.64 -22.49
CA VAL A 54 7.77 -4.00 -23.03
C VAL A 54 7.31 -2.77 -22.24
N GLN A 55 7.76 -2.61 -20.99
CA GLN A 55 7.51 -1.42 -20.16
C GLN A 55 6.02 -1.00 -20.17
N PRO A 56 5.10 -1.89 -19.75
CA PRO A 56 3.66 -1.74 -20.04
C PRO A 56 2.98 -0.68 -19.17
N TRP A 57 3.69 -0.11 -18.19
CA TRP A 57 3.15 0.84 -17.23
C TRP A 57 2.71 2.14 -17.89
N LYS A 58 1.55 2.64 -17.47
CA LYS A 58 1.09 4.01 -17.69
C LYS A 58 0.79 4.61 -16.33
N VAL A 59 1.43 5.72 -16.00
CA VAL A 59 1.33 6.35 -14.69
C VAL A 59 0.63 7.70 -14.82
N TYR A 60 -0.40 7.91 -14.00
CA TYR A 60 -1.10 9.20 -13.88
C TYR A 60 -0.80 9.78 -12.50
N VAL A 61 -0.17 10.95 -12.46
CA VAL A 61 0.06 11.70 -11.22
C VAL A 61 -1.03 12.75 -11.08
N THR A 62 -1.72 12.78 -9.94
CA THR A 62 -2.75 13.78 -9.64
C THR A 62 -2.34 14.60 -8.42
N THR A 63 -2.41 15.92 -8.53
CA THR A 63 -2.12 16.88 -7.45
C THR A 63 -3.22 17.93 -7.37
N GLY A 64 -3.22 18.76 -6.32
CA GLY A 64 -4.14 19.87 -6.13
C GLY A 64 -5.61 19.50 -6.40
N ALA A 65 -6.27 20.32 -7.23
CA ALA A 65 -7.70 20.16 -7.54
C ALA A 65 -8.04 18.85 -8.26
N ALA A 66 -7.14 18.29 -9.08
CA ALA A 66 -7.38 17.02 -9.76
C ALA A 66 -7.40 15.85 -8.77
N LYS A 67 -6.45 15.85 -7.81
CA LYS A 67 -6.42 14.88 -6.71
C LYS A 67 -7.69 14.98 -5.86
N ALA A 68 -8.10 16.19 -5.49
CA ALA A 68 -9.31 16.42 -4.69
C ALA A 68 -10.55 15.81 -5.36
N ARG A 69 -10.79 16.11 -6.66
CA ARG A 69 -11.92 15.54 -7.40
C ARG A 69 -11.88 14.00 -7.47
N LEU A 70 -10.69 13.42 -7.64
CA LEU A 70 -10.53 11.97 -7.67
C LEU A 70 -10.86 11.35 -6.31
N THR A 71 -10.32 11.91 -5.23
CA THR A 71 -10.59 11.47 -3.85
C THR A 71 -12.08 11.57 -3.51
N ASP A 72 -12.74 12.68 -3.85
CA ASP A 72 -14.17 12.87 -3.60
C ASP A 72 -15.02 11.82 -4.34
N ALA A 73 -14.67 11.51 -5.60
CA ALA A 73 -15.35 10.47 -6.37
C ALA A 73 -15.14 9.07 -5.76
N ILE A 74 -13.94 8.75 -5.29
CA ILE A 74 -13.65 7.48 -4.61
C ILE A 74 -14.45 7.35 -3.32
N ILE A 75 -14.53 8.42 -2.51
CA ILE A 75 -15.30 8.43 -1.27
C ILE A 75 -16.79 8.27 -1.54
N ALA A 76 -17.32 8.94 -2.57
CA ALA A 76 -18.71 8.78 -2.98
C ALA A 76 -19.02 7.34 -3.42
N ALA A 77 -18.12 6.72 -4.20
CA ALA A 77 -18.23 5.33 -4.63
C ALA A 77 -18.19 4.34 -3.46
N HIS A 78 -17.30 4.55 -2.48
CA HIS A 78 -17.18 3.72 -1.27
C HIS A 78 -18.48 3.68 -0.46
N LYS A 79 -19.25 4.78 -0.46
CA LYS A 79 -20.56 4.86 0.21
C LYS A 79 -21.68 4.13 -0.54
N GLN A 80 -21.44 3.71 -1.79
CA GLN A 80 -22.42 3.05 -2.64
C GLN A 80 -21.86 1.73 -3.23
N PRO A 81 -21.42 0.78 -2.39
CA PRO A 81 -20.66 -0.40 -2.83
C PRO A 81 -21.44 -1.31 -3.79
N ALA A 82 -22.78 -1.29 -3.76
CA ALA A 82 -23.61 -2.07 -4.67
C ALA A 82 -23.55 -1.58 -6.13
N GLN A 83 -23.12 -0.35 -6.38
CA GLN A 83 -23.06 0.26 -7.71
C GLN A 83 -21.69 0.13 -8.38
N HIS A 84 -20.67 -0.27 -7.62
CA HIS A 84 -19.29 -0.32 -8.08
C HIS A 84 -18.73 -1.71 -7.89
N ARG A 85 -18.40 -2.37 -9.01
CA ARG A 85 -17.72 -3.66 -9.02
C ARG A 85 -16.36 -3.51 -9.69
N SER A 86 -15.33 -4.10 -9.08
CA SER A 86 -14.00 -4.18 -9.70
C SER A 86 -14.08 -4.94 -11.03
N GLU A 87 -13.41 -4.43 -12.05
CA GLU A 87 -13.32 -5.07 -13.36
C GLU A 87 -12.60 -6.44 -13.29
N TYR A 88 -11.71 -6.59 -12.31
CA TYR A 88 -10.93 -7.81 -12.09
C TYR A 88 -10.96 -8.23 -10.62
N SER A 89 -10.85 -9.53 -10.36
CA SER A 89 -10.66 -10.02 -8.99
C SER A 89 -9.22 -9.80 -8.56
N TYR A 90 -9.01 -9.03 -7.49
CA TYR A 90 -7.67 -8.74 -6.98
C TYR A 90 -7.03 -9.93 -6.26
N PHE A 91 -7.85 -10.76 -5.59
CA PHE A 91 -7.40 -11.98 -4.94
C PHE A 91 -8.08 -13.21 -5.59
N PRO A 92 -7.44 -14.39 -5.52
CA PRO A 92 -8.15 -15.64 -5.72
C PRO A 92 -9.32 -15.78 -4.74
N ASP A 93 -10.38 -16.44 -5.17
CA ASP A 93 -11.53 -16.78 -4.33
C ASP A 93 -11.85 -18.29 -4.48
N PRO A 94 -11.62 -19.11 -3.43
CA PRO A 94 -11.11 -18.72 -2.11
C PRO A 94 -9.61 -18.38 -2.12
N LEU A 95 -9.19 -17.51 -1.19
CA LEU A 95 -7.77 -17.23 -0.95
C LEU A 95 -7.14 -18.43 -0.22
N PRO A 96 -6.12 -19.11 -0.80
CA PRO A 96 -5.54 -20.31 -0.17
C PRO A 96 -4.74 -19.99 1.11
N GLU A 97 -4.60 -20.97 1.99
CA GLU A 97 -3.64 -20.91 3.10
C GLU A 97 -2.19 -21.00 2.56
N PRO A 98 -1.21 -20.30 3.17
CA PRO A 98 -1.29 -19.51 4.40
C PRO A 98 -1.75 -18.05 4.21
N PHE A 99 -2.12 -17.64 2.99
CA PHE A 99 -2.39 -16.24 2.67
C PHE A 99 -3.68 -15.72 3.31
N ALA A 100 -4.70 -16.57 3.44
CA ALA A 100 -5.91 -16.24 4.18
C ALA A 100 -5.62 -15.91 5.65
N SER A 101 -4.79 -16.73 6.32
CA SER A 101 -4.37 -16.46 7.70
C SER A 101 -3.58 -15.16 7.83
N ARG A 102 -2.61 -14.90 6.95
CA ARG A 102 -1.86 -13.62 6.93
C ARG A 102 -2.77 -12.40 6.76
N ARG A 103 -3.78 -12.49 5.89
CA ARG A 103 -4.75 -11.40 5.69
C ARG A 103 -5.60 -11.15 6.94
N ARG A 104 -6.05 -12.21 7.62
CA ARG A 104 -6.79 -12.09 8.90
C ARG A 104 -5.93 -11.47 10.00
N GLU A 105 -4.70 -11.96 10.15
CA GLU A 105 -3.74 -11.45 11.12
C GLU A 105 -3.43 -9.97 10.91
N PHE A 106 -3.12 -9.58 9.66
CA PHE A 106 -2.92 -8.17 9.31
C PHE A 106 -4.13 -7.32 9.68
N GLY A 107 -5.34 -7.77 9.35
CA GLY A 107 -6.56 -7.06 9.72
C GLY A 107 -6.72 -6.88 11.23
N SER A 108 -6.42 -7.93 12.00
CA SER A 108 -6.46 -7.88 13.47
C SER A 108 -5.47 -6.85 14.03
N ILE A 109 -4.21 -6.91 13.61
CA ILE A 109 -3.15 -5.99 14.07
C ILE A 109 -3.46 -4.56 13.64
N PHE A 110 -3.84 -4.36 12.38
CA PHE A 110 -4.13 -3.04 11.83
C PHE A 110 -5.28 -2.36 12.57
N TYR A 111 -6.47 -2.96 12.59
CA TYR A 111 -7.62 -2.35 13.26
C TYR A 111 -7.45 -2.30 14.78
N GLY A 112 -6.86 -3.34 15.38
CA GLY A 112 -6.58 -3.40 16.81
C GLY A 112 -5.64 -2.29 17.29
N SER A 113 -4.62 -1.92 16.49
CA SER A 113 -3.73 -0.80 16.80
C SER A 113 -4.43 0.56 16.93
N MET A 114 -5.64 0.69 16.36
CA MET A 114 -6.48 1.89 16.44
C MET A 114 -7.64 1.72 17.43
N GLY A 115 -7.68 0.61 18.19
CA GLY A 115 -8.76 0.29 19.11
C GLY A 115 -10.07 -0.11 18.42
N ILE A 116 -10.04 -0.45 17.13
CA ILE A 116 -11.23 -0.84 16.36
C ILE A 116 -11.45 -2.34 16.49
N ALA A 117 -12.59 -2.73 17.06
CA ALA A 117 -12.96 -4.14 17.22
C ALA A 117 -13.21 -4.83 15.87
N HIS A 118 -13.09 -6.16 15.85
CA HIS A 118 -13.23 -6.94 14.61
C HIS A 118 -14.65 -6.87 14.03
N ASP A 119 -15.65 -6.86 14.91
CA ASP A 119 -17.09 -6.81 14.63
C ASP A 119 -17.64 -5.39 14.46
N ASP A 120 -16.84 -4.36 14.74
CA ASP A 120 -17.18 -2.96 14.46
C ASP A 120 -17.00 -2.63 12.97
N VAL A 121 -17.97 -3.10 12.18
CA VAL A 121 -18.01 -2.90 10.73
C VAL A 121 -18.02 -1.41 10.36
N ALA A 122 -18.70 -0.57 11.15
CA ALA A 122 -18.84 0.86 10.88
C ALA A 122 -17.50 1.59 11.02
N SER A 123 -16.77 1.38 12.13
CA SER A 123 -15.47 2.00 12.34
C SER A 123 -14.41 1.48 11.35
N ARG A 124 -14.47 0.19 10.98
CA ARG A 124 -13.61 -0.37 9.93
C ARG A 124 -13.86 0.28 8.57
N ALA A 125 -15.13 0.49 8.21
CA ALA A 125 -15.52 1.18 6.98
C ALA A 125 -15.08 2.66 6.99
N ALA A 126 -15.23 3.35 8.11
CA ALA A 126 -14.79 4.74 8.28
C ALA A 126 -13.26 4.88 8.18
N GLN A 127 -12.51 3.94 8.77
CA GLN A 127 -11.05 3.91 8.64
C GLN A 127 -10.60 3.62 7.21
N THR A 128 -11.35 2.80 6.47
CA THR A 128 -11.10 2.57 5.03
C THR A 128 -11.33 3.85 4.22
N GLU A 129 -12.44 4.56 4.46
CA GLU A 129 -12.71 5.86 3.82
C GLU A 129 -11.60 6.88 4.12
N ARG A 130 -11.07 6.90 5.35
CA ARG A 130 -9.98 7.79 5.75
C ARG A 130 -8.71 7.57 4.92
N ASN A 131 -8.43 6.34 4.51
CA ASN A 131 -7.24 6.03 3.70
C ASN A 131 -7.34 6.55 2.26
N CYS A 132 -8.54 6.98 1.82
CA CYS A 132 -8.74 7.55 0.48
C CYS A 132 -8.57 9.08 0.44
N ARG A 133 -8.36 9.72 1.60
CA ARG A 133 -8.16 11.17 1.76
C ARG A 133 -6.67 11.51 1.82
#